data_AF-A0AAW1HT65-F1
#
_entry.id   AF-A0AAW1HT65-F1
#
_cell.length_a   1.000
_cell.length_b   1.000
_cell.length_c   1.000
_cell.angle_alpha   90.00
_cell.angle_beta   90.00
_cell.angle_gamma   90.00
#
_symmetry.space_group_name_H-M   'P 1'
#
loop_
_entity.id
_entity.type
_entity.pdbx_description
1 polymer ?
#
loop_
_entity_poly.entity_id
_entity_poly.type
_entity_poly.pdbx_seq_one_letter_code
_entity_poly.pdbx_strand_id
1 'polypeptide(L)'
;MTESIFLNDGSPTRITNPSHGASAVDITLCSLDLAQRAQWRVLDDSYTSDHLPILITLSYTGENVNIIYPARRWKIDKNKVTVYTDYLRKTHPNIPNLPTAKEKN
;
A
#
# COMPACT_ATOMS: atom_id res chain seq x y z
N MET A 1 11.29 21.87 -16.13
CA MET A 1 12.05 20.64 -15.83
C MET A 1 11.52 20.14 -14.49
N THR A 2 10.84 19.00 -14.46
CA THR A 2 10.25 18.46 -13.23
C THR A 2 11.31 17.60 -12.53
N GLU A 3 11.85 18.10 -11.43
CA GLU A 3 12.77 17.33 -10.59
C GLU A 3 12.00 16.33 -9.74
N SER A 4 12.49 15.09 -9.66
CA SER A 4 11.93 14.03 -8.82
C SER A 4 12.87 13.77 -7.64
N ILE A 5 12.32 13.74 -6.44
CA ILE A 5 13.03 13.43 -5.20
C ILE A 5 12.91 11.94 -4.92
N PHE A 6 14.05 11.31 -4.65
CA PHE A 6 14.17 9.94 -4.19
C PHE A 6 13.99 9.87 -2.67
N LEU A 7 12.98 9.13 -2.20
CA LEU A 7 12.64 9.05 -0.77
C LEU A 7 13.26 7.87 -0.03
N ASN A 8 13.73 6.84 -0.72
CA ASN A 8 14.27 5.67 -0.05
C ASN A 8 15.58 6.01 0.69
N ASP A 9 15.76 5.45 1.87
CA ASP A 9 16.97 5.58 2.69
C ASP A 9 17.99 4.45 2.45
N GLY A 10 17.68 3.50 1.55
CA GLY A 10 18.48 2.32 1.27
C GLY A 10 18.12 1.08 2.10
N SER A 11 17.16 1.18 3.02
CA SER A 11 16.62 0.03 3.74
C SER A 11 16.12 -1.04 2.76
N PRO A 12 16.37 -2.34 3.03
CA PRO A 12 15.97 -3.39 2.12
C PRO A 12 14.45 -3.44 1.96
N THR A 13 13.97 -3.56 0.72
CA THR A 13 12.56 -3.73 0.38
C THR A 13 12.24 -5.13 -0.11
N ARG A 14 13.26 -6.00 -0.18
CA ARG A 14 13.14 -7.40 -0.55
C ARG A 14 14.07 -8.25 0.30
N ILE A 15 13.52 -9.31 0.89
CA ILE A 15 14.26 -10.34 1.61
C ILE A 15 14.25 -11.59 0.73
N THR A 16 15.43 -12.02 0.30
CA THR A 16 15.56 -13.27 -0.44
C THR A 16 16.00 -14.42 0.46
N ASN A 17 16.14 -15.62 -0.10
CA ASN A 17 16.70 -16.77 0.62
C ASN A 17 17.98 -16.37 1.37
N PRO A 18 18.30 -16.99 2.52
CA PRO A 18 19.41 -16.58 3.40
C PRO A 18 20.77 -16.42 2.70
N SER A 19 20.97 -17.08 1.56
CA SER A 19 22.19 -17.03 0.75
C SER A 19 22.30 -15.83 -0.21
N HIS A 20 21.22 -15.11 -0.49
CA HIS A 20 21.15 -14.09 -1.55
C HIS A 20 21.03 -12.64 -1.04
N GLY A 21 20.97 -12.44 0.28
CA GLY A 21 20.98 -11.11 0.91
C GLY A 21 19.69 -10.31 0.71
N ALA A 22 19.54 -9.25 1.50
CA ALA A 22 18.43 -8.31 1.36
C ALA A 22 18.79 -7.19 0.38
N SER A 23 17.82 -6.67 -0.38
CA SER A 23 18.04 -5.63 -1.37
C SER A 23 16.94 -4.58 -1.40
N ALA A 24 17.27 -3.35 -1.80
CA ALA A 24 16.36 -2.21 -1.88
C ALA A 24 15.94 -1.95 -3.34
N VAL A 25 15.10 -2.83 -3.90
CA VAL A 25 14.73 -2.81 -5.34
C VAL A 25 13.49 -1.95 -5.63
N ASP A 26 12.59 -1.83 -4.66
CA ASP A 26 11.38 -1.00 -4.79
C ASP A 26 11.72 0.48 -4.56
N ILE A 27 11.38 1.36 -5.50
CA ILE A 27 11.79 2.78 -5.50
C ILE A 27 10.56 3.70 -5.32
N THR A 28 10.71 4.73 -4.48
CA THR A 28 9.74 5.80 -4.29
C THR A 28 10.29 7.13 -4.79
N LEU A 29 9.60 7.70 -5.78
CA LEU A 29 9.88 9.04 -6.33
C LEU A 29 8.69 9.96 -6.08
N CYS A 30 8.97 11.22 -5.79
CA CYS A 30 7.92 12.24 -5.63
C CYS A 30 8.40 13.64 -6.07
N SER A 31 7.49 14.61 -6.12
CA SER A 31 7.88 16.01 -6.30
C SER A 31 8.51 16.57 -5.03
N LEU A 32 9.28 17.65 -5.16
CA LEU A 32 9.89 18.35 -4.03
C LEU A 32 8.87 18.76 -2.96
N ASP A 33 7.72 19.28 -3.37
CA ASP A 33 6.65 19.70 -2.46
C ASP A 33 6.08 18.55 -1.63
N LEU A 34 6.04 17.34 -2.22
CA LEU A 34 5.54 16.16 -1.53
C LEU A 34 6.61 15.59 -0.58
N ALA A 35 7.87 15.61 -0.99
CA ALA A 35 8.99 15.12 -0.18
C ALA A 35 9.06 15.78 1.18
N GLN A 36 8.84 17.11 1.25
CA GLN A 36 8.84 17.87 2.50
C GLN A 36 7.73 17.47 3.48
N ARG A 37 6.70 16.77 3.00
CA ARG A 37 5.52 16.36 3.78
C ARG A 37 5.42 14.85 3.95
N ALA A 38 6.36 14.11 3.37
CA ALA A 38 6.38 12.66 3.36
C ALA A 38 7.26 12.13 4.49
N GLN A 39 6.72 11.17 5.23
CA GLN A 39 7.51 10.23 6.02
C GLN A 39 7.53 8.91 5.26
N TRP A 40 8.72 8.31 5.17
CA TRP A 40 8.96 7.08 4.42
C TRP A 40 9.63 6.07 5.35
N ARG A 41 9.22 4.81 5.30
CA ARG A 41 9.92 3.69 5.93
C ARG A 41 9.55 2.36 5.30
N VAL A 42 10.39 1.36 5.49
CA VAL A 42 10.05 -0.05 5.23
C VAL A 42 9.38 -0.64 6.47
N LEU A 43 8.40 -1.52 6.28
CA LEU A 43 7.82 -2.34 7.35
C LEU A 43 8.55 -3.67 7.47
N ASP A 44 8.74 -4.16 8.69
CA ASP A 44 9.54 -5.35 8.96
C ASP A 44 8.81 -6.69 8.65
N ASP A 45 7.49 -6.65 8.45
CA ASP A 45 6.68 -7.82 8.11
C ASP A 45 6.39 -7.88 6.61
N SER A 46 6.82 -8.97 5.97
CA SER A 46 6.62 -9.21 4.54
C SER A 46 5.22 -9.74 4.19
N TYR A 47 4.39 -10.08 5.18
CA TYR A 47 3.07 -10.66 5.00
C TYR A 47 3.07 -11.83 4.00
N THR A 48 4.00 -12.78 4.17
CA THR A 48 4.19 -13.98 3.32
C THR A 48 4.75 -13.71 1.90
N SER A 49 5.09 -12.47 1.56
CA SER A 49 5.82 -12.12 0.33
C SER A 49 7.34 -12.19 0.56
N ASP A 50 8.12 -12.21 -0.52
CA ASP A 50 9.56 -11.91 -0.48
C ASP A 50 9.86 -10.40 -0.48
N HIS A 51 8.84 -9.56 -0.70
CA HIS A 51 8.94 -8.09 -0.60
C HIS A 51 8.46 -7.57 0.76
N LEU A 52 9.17 -6.58 1.29
CA LEU A 52 8.79 -5.80 2.46
C LEU A 52 7.99 -4.56 2.01
N PRO A 53 6.82 -4.29 2.61
CA PRO A 53 6.02 -3.13 2.26
C PRO A 53 6.72 -1.80 2.57
N ILE A 54 6.59 -0.84 1.65
CA ILE A 54 6.93 0.56 1.89
C ILE A 54 5.70 1.28 2.46
N LEU A 55 5.87 1.97 3.59
CA LEU A 55 4.86 2.86 4.16
C LEU A 55 5.25 4.33 3.92
N ILE A 56 4.34 5.07 3.29
CA ILE A 56 4.46 6.51 3.09
C ILE A 56 3.31 7.20 3.81
N THR A 57 3.64 8.13 4.72
CA THR A 57 2.66 8.98 5.39
C THR A 57 2.81 10.40 4.90
N LEU A 58 1.73 11.00 4.41
CA LEU A 58 1.72 12.37 3.91
C LEU A 58 0.99 13.28 4.90
N SER A 59 1.66 14.31 5.38
CA SER A 59 1.02 15.34 6.20
C SER A 59 0.30 16.35 5.30
N TYR A 60 -1.02 16.39 5.37
CA TYR A 60 -1.85 17.29 4.57
C TYR A 60 -2.86 18.03 5.45
N THR A 61 -2.99 19.34 5.23
CA THR A 61 -3.85 20.23 6.03
C THR A 61 -5.07 20.74 5.26
N GLY A 62 -5.44 20.13 4.13
CA GLY A 62 -6.64 20.53 3.38
C GLY A 62 -7.90 19.84 3.90
N GLU A 63 -9.04 20.39 3.50
CA GLU A 63 -10.35 19.83 3.84
C GLU A 63 -10.53 18.43 3.24
N ASN A 64 -11.33 17.60 3.90
CA ASN A 64 -11.74 16.30 3.37
C ASN A 64 -12.59 16.53 2.11
N VAL A 65 -11.94 16.56 0.96
CA VAL A 65 -12.64 16.56 -0.32
C VAL A 65 -13.24 15.16 -0.50
N ASN A 66 -14.55 15.07 -0.70
CA ASN A 66 -15.19 13.81 -1.10
C ASN A 66 -14.74 13.48 -2.54
N ILE A 67 -13.60 12.80 -2.66
CA ILE A 67 -13.09 12.36 -3.96
C ILE A 67 -13.96 11.17 -4.41
N ILE A 68 -14.83 11.42 -5.39
CA ILE A 68 -15.53 10.34 -6.09
C ILE A 68 -14.50 9.62 -6.95
N TYR A 69 -13.94 8.53 -6.44
CA TYR A 69 -13.04 7.69 -7.23
C TYR A 69 -13.84 7.04 -8.37
N PRO A 70 -13.31 7.02 -9.62
CA PRO A 70 -13.90 6.21 -10.66
C PRO A 70 -13.93 4.75 -10.17
N ALA A 71 -15.06 4.07 -10.37
CA ALA A 71 -15.24 2.69 -9.92
C ALA A 71 -14.05 1.84 -10.35
N ARG A 72 -13.35 1.26 -9.37
CA ARG A 72 -12.20 0.38 -9.58
C ARG A 72 -12.55 -0.66 -10.66
N ARG A 73 -11.94 -0.57 -11.85
CA ARG A 73 -12.20 -1.47 -12.99
C ARG A 73 -11.46 -2.81 -12.90
N TRP A 74 -10.98 -3.16 -11.72
CA TRP A 74 -10.32 -4.43 -11.50
C TRP A 74 -11.37 -5.53 -11.69
N LYS A 75 -11.14 -6.45 -12.63
CA LYS A 75 -11.94 -7.67 -12.76
C LYS A 75 -11.56 -8.59 -11.60
N ILE A 76 -12.10 -8.29 -10.42
CA ILE A 76 -11.85 -9.10 -9.25
C ILE A 76 -12.77 -10.32 -9.35
N ASP A 77 -12.16 -11.51 -9.29
CA ASP A 77 -12.91 -12.76 -9.15
C ASP A 77 -13.65 -12.74 -7.81
N LYS A 78 -14.98 -12.69 -7.88
CA LYS A 78 -15.86 -12.59 -6.70
C LYS A 78 -15.60 -13.72 -5.71
N ASN A 79 -15.23 -14.90 -6.20
CA ASN A 79 -15.05 -16.08 -5.36
C ASN A 79 -13.81 -15.98 -4.45
N LYS A 80 -12.75 -15.26 -4.89
CA LYS A 80 -11.53 -15.08 -4.08
C LYS A 80 -11.66 -13.98 -3.03
N VAL A 81 -12.45 -12.95 -3.30
CA VAL A 81 -12.70 -11.85 -2.36
C VAL A 81 -13.46 -12.35 -1.15
N THR A 82 -14.53 -13.12 -1.37
CA THR A 82 -15.38 -13.63 -0.28
C THR A 82 -14.55 -14.40 0.75
N VAL A 83 -13.67 -15.30 0.29
CA VAL A 83 -12.81 -16.10 1.18
C VAL A 83 -11.87 -15.21 2.01
N TYR A 84 -11.22 -14.22 1.39
CA TYR A 84 -10.30 -13.33 2.09
C TYR A 84 -11.03 -12.39 3.06
N THR A 85 -12.17 -11.83 2.66
CA THR A 85 -12.97 -10.95 3.53
C THR A 85 -13.56 -11.70 4.72
N ASP A 86 -13.96 -12.95 4.54
CA ASP A 86 -14.49 -13.79 5.61
C ASP A 86 -13.40 -14.18 6.61
N TYR A 87 -12.19 -14.48 6.12
CA TYR A 87 -11.02 -14.70 6.98
C TYR A 87 -10.71 -13.44 7.81
N LEU A 88 -10.62 -12.27 7.18
CA LEU A 88 -10.33 -11.01 7.86
C LEU A 88 -11.39 -10.63 8.89
N ARG A 89 -12.68 -10.84 8.59
CA ARG A 89 -13.78 -10.62 9.56
C ARG A 89 -13.65 -11.55 10.77
N LYS A 90 -13.25 -12.79 10.55
CA LYS A 90 -13.08 -13.78 11.61
C LYS A 90 -11.88 -13.46 12.52
N THR A 91 -10.79 -12.95 11.95
CA THR A 91 -9.55 -12.69 12.71
C THR A 91 -9.48 -11.29 13.31
N HIS A 92 -10.17 -10.30 12.74
CA HIS A 92 -10.13 -8.90 13.18
C HIS A 92 -11.51 -8.22 13.13
N PRO A 93 -12.38 -8.44 14.16
CA PRO A 93 -13.77 -7.99 14.14
C PRO A 93 -13.95 -6.46 14.22
N ASN A 94 -12.90 -5.71 14.55
CA ASN A 94 -12.96 -4.26 14.73
C ASN A 94 -12.57 -3.44 13.48
N ILE A 95 -12.32 -4.09 12.34
CA ILE A 95 -11.99 -3.39 11.09
C ILE A 95 -13.29 -2.82 10.47
N PRO A 96 -13.32 -1.53 10.05
CA PRO A 96 -14.48 -0.95 9.38
C PRO A 96 -14.91 -1.75 8.14
N ASN A 97 -16.21 -1.84 7.89
CA ASN A 97 -16.76 -2.59 6.76
C ASN A 97 -16.13 -2.15 5.44
N LEU A 98 -15.42 -3.07 4.78
CA LEU A 98 -14.96 -2.88 3.40
C LEU A 98 -16.20 -2.77 2.48
N PRO A 99 -16.20 -1.88 1.49
CA PRO A 99 -17.31 -1.75 0.56
C PRO A 99 -17.49 -3.06 -0.21
N THR A 100 -18.61 -3.73 0.02
CA THR A 100 -19.00 -4.91 -0.75
C THR A 100 -19.35 -4.49 -2.18
N ALA A 101 -18.95 -5.31 -3.16
CA ALA A 101 -19.32 -5.10 -4.54
C ALA A 101 -20.86 -5.09 -4.63
N LYS A 102 -21.45 -3.97 -5.04
CA LYS A 102 -22.89 -3.85 -5.25
C LYS A 102 -23.35 -4.96 -6.20
N GLU A 103 -24.31 -5.76 -5.74
CA GLU A 103 -25.05 -6.66 -6.61
C GLU A 103 -25.77 -5.79 -7.65
N LYS A 104 -25.50 -6.07 -8.92
CA LYS A 104 -26.26 -5.47 -10.02
C LYS A 104 -27.58 -6.23 -10.08
N ASN A 105 -28.68 -5.53 -9.82
CA ASN A 105 -30.03 -5.93 -10.22
C ASN A 105 -30.10 -6.11 -11.73
#